data_AF-A0A257KHS1-F1
#
_entry.id   AF-A0A257KHS1-F1
#
_cell.length_a   1.000
_cell.length_b   1.000
_cell.length_c   1.000
_cell.angle_alpha   90.00
_cell.angle_beta   90.00
_cell.angle_gamma   90.00
#
_symmetry.space_group_name_H-M   'P 1'
#
loop_
_entity.id
_entity.type
_entity.pdbx_description
1 polymer ?
#
loop_
_entity_poly.entity_id
_entity_poly.type
_entity_poly.pdbx_seq_one_letter_code
_entity_poly.pdbx_strand_id
1 'polypeptide(L)'
;MANLIETVEQFLDNLAPNLKGELKYKANVSSYLLAICRREIAAQGAENAADLAAWRQLLGTSAEDPAQARRDLCERIRNREFDDRFDEFLAVLLERTASEVRIVRPEHLKAQA
;
A
#
# COMPACT_ATOMS: atom_id res chain seq x y z
N MET A 1 8.63 5.96 15.86
CA MET A 1 7.36 6.46 15.29
C MET A 1 6.13 5.67 15.70
N ALA A 2 6.14 4.32 15.69
CA ALA A 2 4.94 3.50 15.93
C ALA A 2 4.15 3.86 17.22
N ASN A 3 4.86 4.15 18.31
CA ASN A 3 4.25 4.49 19.59
C ASN A 3 3.48 5.84 19.57
N LEU A 4 3.92 6.80 18.76
CA LEU A 4 3.23 8.10 18.65
C LEU A 4 1.90 7.96 17.89
N ILE A 5 1.90 7.19 16.81
CA ILE A 5 0.70 6.97 15.99
C ILE A 5 -0.36 6.23 16.79
N GLU A 6 0.04 5.16 17.50
CA GLU A 6 -0.85 4.42 18.39
C GLU A 6 -1.43 5.30 19.50
N THR A 7 -0.61 6.17 20.11
CA THR A 7 -1.07 7.10 21.15
C THR A 7 -2.13 8.08 20.61
N VAL A 8 -1.93 8.61 19.40
CA VAL A 8 -2.90 9.54 18.78
C VAL A 8 -4.18 8.82 18.36
N GLU A 9 -4.08 7.60 17.84
CA GLU A 9 -5.23 6.74 17.51
C GLU A 9 -6.09 6.50 18.75
N GLN A 10 -5.48 6.04 19.85
CA GLN A 10 -6.18 5.84 21.14
C GLN A 10 -6.79 7.13 21.70
N PHE A 11 -6.11 8.27 21.57
CA PHE A 11 -6.65 9.56 21.98
C PHE A 11 -7.92 9.93 21.20
N LEU A 12 -7.89 9.77 19.87
CA LEU A 12 -9.05 10.06 19.02
C LEU A 12 -10.21 9.11 19.30
N ASP A 13 -9.94 7.83 19.53
CA ASP A 13 -10.95 6.83 19.87
C ASP A 13 -11.62 7.12 21.21
N ASN A 14 -10.86 7.58 22.20
CA ASN A 14 -11.39 8.00 23.49
C ASN A 14 -12.18 9.32 23.41
N LEU A 15 -11.81 10.21 22.47
CA LEU A 15 -12.49 11.49 22.27
C LEU A 15 -13.80 11.33 21.47
N ALA A 16 -13.82 10.44 20.47
CA ALA A 16 -14.92 10.31 19.51
C ALA A 16 -16.33 10.10 20.11
N PRO A 17 -16.53 9.36 21.22
CA PRO A 17 -17.83 9.23 21.88
C PRO A 17 -18.41 10.56 22.37
N ASN A 18 -17.55 11.52 22.71
CA ASN A 18 -17.94 12.84 23.22
C ASN A 18 -18.19 13.86 22.09
N LEU A 19 -17.81 13.53 20.86
CA LEU A 19 -18.01 14.39 19.69
C LEU A 19 -19.36 14.12 19.01
N LYS A 20 -19.87 15.12 18.29
CA LYS A 20 -21.11 15.02 17.52
C LYS A 20 -20.92 15.50 16.09
N GLY A 21 -21.79 15.04 15.19
CA GLY A 21 -21.84 15.47 13.80
C GLY A 21 -20.50 15.28 13.08
N GLU A 22 -20.09 16.32 12.35
CA GLU A 22 -18.88 16.32 11.52
C GLU A 22 -17.60 16.05 12.31
N LEU A 23 -17.49 16.54 13.56
CA LEU A 23 -16.31 16.32 14.40
C LEU A 23 -16.12 14.84 14.74
N LYS A 24 -17.22 14.13 15.03
CA LYS A 24 -17.17 12.69 15.27
C LYS A 24 -16.75 11.93 14.02
N TYR A 25 -17.29 12.31 12.86
CA TYR A 25 -16.88 11.73 11.58
C TYR A 25 -15.39 11.93 11.31
N LYS A 26 -14.89 13.17 11.46
CA LYS A 26 -13.46 13.50 11.29
C LYS A 26 -12.57 12.71 12.24
N ALA A 27 -12.95 12.55 13.51
CA ALA A 27 -12.20 11.75 14.47
C ALA A 27 -12.10 10.28 14.04
N ASN A 28 -13.21 9.68 13.61
CA ASN A 28 -13.22 8.29 13.13
C ASN A 28 -12.37 8.10 11.87
N VAL A 29 -12.46 9.03 10.90
CA VAL A 29 -11.65 8.99 9.68
C VAL A 29 -10.16 9.11 10.02
N SER A 30 -9.80 10.06 10.90
CA SER A 30 -8.42 10.24 11.33
C SER A 30 -7.87 9.00 12.04
N SER A 31 -8.65 8.38 12.94
CA SER A 31 -8.27 7.12 13.62
C SER A 31 -8.04 6.00 12.59
N TYR A 32 -8.97 5.82 11.64
CA TYR A 32 -8.82 4.85 10.56
C TYR A 32 -7.57 5.07 9.69
N LEU A 33 -7.25 6.32 9.34
CA LEU A 33 -6.05 6.66 8.58
C LEU A 33 -4.77 6.38 9.38
N LEU A 34 -4.76 6.66 10.69
CA LEU A 34 -3.63 6.35 11.57
C LEU A 34 -3.39 4.83 11.64
N ALA A 35 -4.45 4.02 11.69
CA ALA A 35 -4.35 2.57 11.62
C ALA A 35 -3.75 2.08 10.28
N ILE A 36 -4.02 2.75 9.16
CA ILE A 36 -3.34 2.49 7.87
C ILE A 36 -1.86 2.84 7.98
N CYS A 37 -1.53 4.06 8.42
CA CYS A 37 -0.14 4.50 8.56
C CYS A 37 0.68 3.57 9.45
N ARG A 38 0.10 3.06 10.55
CA ARG A 38 0.77 2.09 11.43
C ARG A 38 1.08 0.78 10.71
N ARG A 39 0.15 0.25 9.90
CA ARG A 39 0.35 -0.96 9.10
C ARG A 39 1.42 -0.77 8.04
N GLU A 40 1.41 0.37 7.35
CA GLU A 40 2.44 0.72 6.35
C GLU A 40 3.83 0.84 6.99
N ILE A 41 3.95 1.52 8.13
CA ILE A 41 5.23 1.66 8.84
C ILE A 41 5.75 0.30 9.32
N ALA A 42 4.87 -0.58 9.80
CA ALA A 42 5.26 -1.93 10.19
C ALA A 42 5.76 -2.76 8.99
N ALA A 43 5.24 -2.50 7.79
CA ALA A 43 5.64 -3.17 6.55
C ALA A 43 6.90 -2.56 5.88
N GLN A 44 7.22 -1.29 6.17
CA GLN A 44 8.15 -0.44 5.40
C GLN A 44 9.64 -0.87 5.32
N GLY A 45 10.04 -2.00 5.92
CA GLY A 45 11.39 -2.56 5.79
C GLY A 45 11.47 -3.81 4.92
N ALA A 46 10.48 -4.70 5.01
CA ALA A 46 10.48 -5.98 4.32
C ALA A 46 9.90 -5.89 2.91
N GLU A 47 8.88 -5.05 2.72
CA GLU A 47 8.24 -4.92 1.40
C GLU A 47 9.07 -4.11 0.43
N ASN A 48 9.64 -2.96 0.81
CA ASN A 48 10.41 -2.13 -0.12
C ASN A 48 11.57 -2.87 -0.83
N ALA A 49 12.21 -3.82 -0.15
CA ALA A 49 13.27 -4.64 -0.74
C ALA A 49 12.73 -5.77 -1.64
N ALA A 50 11.66 -6.46 -1.20
CA ALA A 50 10.99 -7.50 -2.00
C ALA A 50 10.31 -6.91 -3.24
N ASP A 51 9.72 -5.72 -3.09
CA ASP A 51 9.20 -4.85 -4.13
C ASP A 51 10.23 -4.59 -5.20
N LEU A 52 11.35 -4.00 -4.78
CA LEU A 52 12.39 -3.59 -5.71
C LEU A 52 12.97 -4.82 -6.42
N ALA A 53 13.12 -5.95 -5.73
CA ALA A 53 13.54 -7.21 -6.35
C ALA A 53 12.54 -7.72 -7.40
N ALA A 54 11.24 -7.71 -7.09
CA ALA A 54 10.18 -8.12 -8.03
C ALA A 54 10.11 -7.19 -9.25
N TRP A 55 10.21 -5.87 -9.04
CA TRP A 55 10.26 -4.90 -10.14
C TRP A 55 11.50 -5.06 -10.99
N ARG A 56 12.67 -5.29 -10.39
CA ARG A 56 13.91 -5.59 -11.13
C ARG A 56 13.78 -6.85 -11.98
N GLN A 57 13.19 -7.91 -11.42
CA GLN A 57 12.98 -9.16 -12.13
C GLN A 57 12.00 -8.99 -13.31
N LEU A 58 10.86 -8.31 -13.09
CA LEU A 58 9.86 -8.09 -14.13
C LEU A 58 10.37 -7.15 -15.24
N LEU A 59 11.05 -6.08 -14.84
CA LEU A 59 11.49 -5.03 -15.76
C LEU A 59 12.87 -5.31 -16.37
N GLY A 60 13.62 -6.29 -15.87
CA GLY A 60 15.04 -6.46 -16.21
C GLY A 60 15.88 -5.22 -15.88
N THR A 61 15.41 -4.36 -14.98
CA THR A 61 16.09 -3.11 -14.61
C THR A 61 17.07 -3.34 -13.46
N SER A 62 18.10 -2.49 -13.38
CA SER A 62 19.01 -2.39 -12.24
C SER A 62 18.65 -1.22 -11.30
N ALA A 63 17.46 -0.63 -11.45
CA ALA A 63 16.98 0.49 -10.65
C ALA A 63 17.24 0.29 -9.14
N GLU A 64 17.83 1.28 -8.48
CA GLU A 64 18.19 1.24 -7.05
C GLU A 64 17.11 1.75 -6.11
N ASP A 65 16.14 2.48 -6.66
CA ASP A 65 15.02 3.08 -5.94
C ASP A 65 13.68 2.63 -6.57
N PRO A 66 12.69 2.22 -5.74
CA PRO A 66 11.32 1.95 -6.19
C PRO A 66 10.70 3.04 -7.08
N ALA A 67 11.00 4.33 -6.86
CA ALA A 67 10.44 5.39 -7.70
C ALA A 67 10.98 5.36 -9.13
N GLN A 68 12.26 4.99 -9.32
CA GLN A 68 12.83 4.80 -10.66
C GLN A 68 12.19 3.57 -11.33
N ALA A 69 12.08 2.45 -10.62
CA ALA A 69 11.46 1.24 -11.17
C ALA A 69 10.01 1.48 -11.64
N ARG A 70 9.24 2.30 -10.91
CA ARG A 70 7.89 2.72 -11.33
C ARG A 70 7.88 3.60 -12.58
N ARG A 71 8.87 4.48 -12.76
CA ARG A 71 8.99 5.28 -13.99
C ARG A 71 9.30 4.39 -15.19
N ASP A 72 10.27 3.48 -15.03
CA ASP A 72 10.64 2.50 -16.07
C ASP A 72 9.41 1.67 -16.47
N LEU A 73 8.65 1.16 -15.50
CA LEU A 73 7.40 0.42 -15.75
C LEU A 73 6.42 1.23 -16.61
N CYS A 74 6.13 2.47 -16.24
CA CYS A 74 5.22 3.34 -16.97
C CYS A 74 5.68 3.62 -18.40
N GLU A 75 6.97 3.81 -18.62
CA GLU A 75 7.54 4.01 -19.96
C GLU A 75 7.39 2.75 -20.81
N ARG A 76 7.71 1.57 -20.27
CA ARG A 76 7.62 0.29 -20.99
C ARG A 76 6.18 -0.10 -21.32
N ILE A 77 5.22 0.17 -20.42
CA ILE A 77 3.78 0.04 -20.72
C ILE A 77 3.39 0.96 -21.88
N ARG A 78 3.80 2.23 -21.85
CA ARG A 78 3.49 3.20 -22.91
C ARG A 78 4.06 2.76 -24.27
N ASN A 79 5.23 2.10 -24.26
CA ASN A 79 5.89 1.57 -25.44
C ASN A 79 5.37 0.20 -25.89
N ARG A 80 4.35 -0.36 -25.23
CA ARG A 80 3.75 -1.68 -25.56
C ARG A 80 4.72 -2.85 -25.42
N GLU A 81 5.73 -2.72 -24.57
CA GLU A 81 6.77 -3.75 -24.40
C GLU A 81 6.30 -5.02 -23.66
N PHE A 82 5.06 -5.02 -23.17
CA PHE A 82 4.45 -6.17 -22.49
C PHE A 82 3.31 -6.81 -23.28
N ASP A 83 2.94 -6.30 -24.46
CA ASP A 83 1.76 -6.78 -25.21
C ASP A 83 1.87 -8.27 -25.56
N ASP A 84 3.08 -8.75 -25.93
CA ASP A 84 3.34 -10.16 -26.26
C ASP A 84 3.30 -11.11 -25.03
N ARG A 85 3.31 -10.54 -23.82
CA ARG A 85 3.31 -11.29 -22.55
C ARG A 85 2.34 -10.68 -21.54
N PHE A 86 1.23 -10.14 -22.05
CA PHE A 86 0.30 -9.34 -21.25
C PHE A 86 -0.28 -10.11 -20.07
N ASP A 87 -0.60 -11.39 -20.24
CA ASP A 87 -1.17 -12.23 -19.17
C ASP A 87 -0.18 -12.45 -18.01
N GLU A 88 1.09 -12.72 -18.34
CA GLU A 88 2.17 -12.87 -17.35
C GLU A 88 2.38 -11.55 -16.60
N PHE A 89 2.42 -10.44 -17.34
CA PHE A 89 2.57 -9.10 -16.79
C PHE A 89 1.41 -8.73 -15.86
N LEU A 90 0.16 -8.99 -16.29
CA LEU A 90 -1.04 -8.69 -15.53
C LEU A 90 -1.11 -9.51 -14.24
N ALA A 91 -0.73 -10.80 -14.28
CA ALA A 91 -0.69 -11.64 -13.09
C ALA A 91 0.25 -11.08 -12.02
N VAL A 92 1.43 -10.59 -12.42
CA VAL A 92 2.39 -9.97 -11.50
C VAL A 92 1.86 -8.66 -10.92
N LEU A 93 1.24 -7.80 -11.74
CA LEU A 93 0.61 -6.58 -11.26
C LEU A 93 -0.53 -6.85 -10.26
N LEU A 94 -1.37 -7.86 -10.54
CA LEU A 94 -2.48 -8.22 -9.67
C LEU A 94 -2.01 -8.72 -8.30
N GLU A 95 -1.02 -9.62 -8.26
CA GLU A 95 -0.48 -10.10 -6.98
C GLU A 95 0.15 -8.95 -6.18
N ARG A 96 0.81 -8.01 -6.87
CA ARG A 96 1.41 -6.82 -6.27
C ARG A 96 0.34 -5.91 -5.65
N THR A 97 -0.69 -5.57 -6.42
CA THR A 97 -1.82 -4.77 -5.92
C THR A 97 -2.51 -5.49 -4.76
N ALA A 98 -2.65 -6.82 -4.83
CA ALA A 98 -3.19 -7.60 -3.72
C ALA A 98 -2.32 -7.46 -2.46
N SER A 99 -0.98 -7.51 -2.56
CA SER A 99 -0.08 -7.29 -1.42
C SER A 99 -0.32 -5.94 -0.74
N GLU A 100 -0.40 -4.86 -1.52
CA GLU A 100 -0.67 -3.51 -0.99
C GLU A 100 -2.06 -3.45 -0.31
N VAL A 101 -3.07 -4.05 -0.92
CA VAL A 101 -4.41 -4.12 -0.33
C VAL A 101 -4.42 -4.95 0.97
N ARG A 102 -3.60 -6.01 1.10
CA ARG A 102 -3.47 -6.78 2.36
C ARG A 102 -3.00 -5.89 3.52
N ILE A 103 -2.24 -4.84 3.24
CA ILE A 103 -1.76 -3.89 4.26
C ILE A 103 -2.83 -2.84 4.56
N VAL A 104 -3.36 -2.18 3.54
CA VAL A 104 -4.25 -1.04 3.71
C VAL A 104 -5.65 -1.48 4.14
N ARG A 105 -6.15 -2.59 3.57
CA ARG A 105 -7.50 -3.15 3.76
C ARG A 105 -7.51 -4.69 3.74
N PRO A 106 -6.89 -5.36 4.72
CA PRO A 106 -6.80 -6.82 4.79
C PRO A 106 -8.15 -7.53 4.69
N GLU A 107 -9.22 -6.90 5.18
CA GLU A 107 -10.58 -7.43 5.14
C GLU A 107 -11.18 -7.50 3.73
N HIS A 108 -10.74 -6.68 2.78
CA HIS A 108 -11.29 -6.66 1.41
C HIS A 108 -10.88 -7.88 0.57
N LEU A 109 -9.79 -8.56 0.93
CA LEU A 109 -9.31 -9.75 0.22
C LEU A 109 -9.88 -11.06 0.76
N LYS A 110 -10.55 -11.03 1.92
CA LYS A 110 -11.16 -12.22 2.54
C LYS A 110 -12.55 -12.55 1.96
N ALA A 111 -13.11 -11.68 1.12
CA ALA A 111 -14.45 -11.83 0.55
C ALA A 111 -14.49 -12.62 -0.78
N GLN A 112 -13.37 -13.21 -1.20
CA GLN A 112 -13.29 -14.11 -2.35
C GLN A 112 -12.77 -15.48 -1.90
N ALA A 113 -13.62 -16.24 -1.19
CA ALA A 113 -13.44 -17.64 -0.88
C ALA A 113 -14.79 -18.36 -1.04
#